data_AF-A0AAJ2UI70-F1
#
_entry.id   AF-A0AAJ2UI70-F1
#
_cell.length_a   1.000
_cell.length_b   1.000
_cell.length_c   1.000
_cell.angle_alpha   90.00
_cell.angle_beta   90.00
_cell.angle_gamma   90.00
#
_symmetry.space_group_name_H-M   'P 1'
#
loop_
_entity.id
_entity.type
_entity.pdbx_description
1 polymer ?
#
loop_
_entity_poly.entity_id
_entity_poly.type
_entity_poly.pdbx_seq_one_letter_code
_entity_poly.pdbx_strand_id
1 'polypeptide(L)' 'MSKQLWNYLGSRVQIVNSDGEIIKGLVTDFVDEMDNDEQDEITILIDGSSPDEPTEVSLYESDIIRIRELK' A
#
# COMPACT_ATOMS: atom_id res chain seq x y z
N MET A 1 7.43 11.05 -10.71
CA MET A 1 8.13 9.78 -11.00
C MET A 1 7.31 8.69 -10.37
N SER A 2 6.96 7.65 -11.14
CA SER A 2 6.27 6.47 -10.60
C SER A 2 7.13 5.81 -9.52
N LYS A 3 6.49 5.43 -8.42
CA LYS A 3 7.04 4.70 -7.27
C LYS A 3 7.14 3.21 -7.54
N GLN A 4 6.60 2.74 -8.66
CA GLN A 4 6.65 1.34 -9.10
C GLN A 4 6.05 0.40 -8.04
N LEU A 5 4.78 0.64 -7.71
CA LEU A 5 4.11 0.00 -6.56
C LEU A 5 4.08 -1.53 -6.65
N TRP A 6 4.03 -2.10 -7.86
CA TRP A 6 4.09 -3.55 -8.11
C TRP A 6 5.33 -4.24 -7.51
N ASN A 7 6.45 -3.52 -7.31
CA ASN A 7 7.66 -4.09 -6.70
C ASN A 7 7.45 -4.48 -5.23
N TYR A 8 6.41 -3.98 -4.58
CA TYR A 8 6.12 -4.24 -3.17
C TYR A 8 5.08 -5.33 -2.98
N LEU A 9 4.46 -5.87 -4.03
CA LEU A 9 3.45 -6.91 -3.93
C LEU A 9 3.99 -8.13 -3.17
N GLY A 10 3.27 -8.58 -2.14
CA GLY A 10 3.70 -9.67 -1.25
C GLY A 10 4.78 -9.29 -0.24
N SER A 11 5.22 -8.04 -0.20
CA SER A 11 6.24 -7.55 0.73
C SER A 11 5.62 -6.81 1.91
N ARG A 12 6.27 -6.89 3.07
CA ARG A 12 5.95 -6.02 4.21
C ARG A 12 6.53 -4.64 3.98
N VAL A 13 5.74 -3.61 4.21
CA VAL A 13 6.12 -2.22 3.95
C VAL A 13 5.83 -1.32 5.13
N GLN A 14 6.54 -0.18 5.17
CA GLN A 14 6.12 1.00 5.90
C GLN A 14 5.86 2.13 4.91
N ILE A 15 4.69 2.72 5.00
CA ILE A 15 4.22 3.83 4.17
C ILE A 15 4.05 5.07 5.03
N VAL A 16 4.42 6.22 4.46
CA VAL A 16 4.02 7.55 4.95
C VAL A 16 3.05 8.11 3.93
N ASN A 17 1.80 8.35 4.33
CA ASN A 17 0.77 8.92 3.44
C ASN A 17 0.82 10.46 3.42
N SER A 18 -0.01 11.05 2.57
CA SER A 18 -0.18 12.50 2.37
C SER A 18 -0.59 13.24 3.64
N ASP A 19 -1.33 12.58 4.55
CA ASP A 19 -1.73 13.09 5.86
C ASP A 19 -0.61 13.00 6.93
N GLY A 20 0.53 12.39 6.59
CA GLY A 20 1.66 12.20 7.49
C GLY A 20 1.52 10.99 8.43
N GLU A 21 0.51 10.15 8.23
CA GLU A 21 0.29 8.92 8.97
C GLU A 21 1.27 7.83 8.52
N ILE A 22 1.61 6.94 9.45
CA ILE A 22 2.51 5.81 9.19
C ILE A 22 1.71 4.52 9.19
N ILE A 23 1.61 3.88 8.04
CA ILE A 23 0.95 2.58 7.86
C ILE A 23 2.03 1.51 7.72
N LYS A 24 1.87 0.40 8.43
CA LYS A 24 2.71 -0.79 8.31
C LYS A 24 1.83 -1.99 8.02
N GLY A 25 2.27 -2.84 7.12
CA GLY A 25 1.48 -3.99 6.72
C GLY A 25 2.08 -4.76 5.57
N LEU A 26 1.34 -5.78 5.13
CA LEU A 26 1.65 -6.59 3.95
C LEU A 26 0.91 -6.02 2.74
N VAL A 27 1.60 -5.77 1.64
CA VAL A 27 0.93 -5.44 0.37
C VAL A 27 0.31 -6.72 -0.19
N THR A 28 -1.01 -6.77 -0.27
CA THR A 28 -1.78 -7.94 -0.69
C THR A 28 -2.26 -7.85 -2.12
N ASP A 29 -2.44 -6.63 -2.65
CA ASP A 29 -2.93 -6.41 -4.00
C ASP A 29 -2.31 -5.17 -4.66
N PHE A 30 -2.34 -5.15 -5.99
CA PHE A 30 -1.91 -4.02 -6.83
C PHE A 30 -2.85 -3.90 -8.02
N VAL A 31 -3.35 -2.69 -8.26
CA VAL A 31 -4.20 -2.34 -9.41
C VAL A 31 -3.49 -1.25 -10.19
N ASP A 32 -3.29 -1.45 -11.48
CA ASP A 32 -2.68 -0.43 -12.33
C ASP A 32 -3.72 0.57 -12.88
N GLU A 33 -3.24 1.72 -13.37
CA GLU A 33 -4.09 2.74 -14.01
C GLU A 33 -4.93 2.19 -15.18
N MET A 34 -4.45 1.14 -15.87
CA MET A 34 -5.18 0.55 -17.01
C MET A 34 -6.37 -0.29 -16.56
N ASP A 35 -6.33 -0.84 -15.35
CA ASP A 35 -7.37 -1.68 -14.77
C ASP A 35 -8.46 -0.86 -14.06
N ASN A 36 -8.11 0.28 -13.46
CA ASN A 36 -9.05 1.13 -12.73
C ASN A 36 -9.39 2.48 -13.41
N ASP A 37 -8.82 2.78 -14.57
CA ASP A 37 -8.98 4.05 -15.30
C ASP A 37 -8.58 5.30 -14.48
N GLU A 38 -7.82 5.12 -13.39
CA GLU A 38 -7.44 6.19 -12.45
C GLU A 38 -5.91 6.28 -12.28
N GLN A 39 -5.34 5.58 -11.32
CA GLN A 39 -3.92 5.63 -10.96
C GLN A 39 -3.52 4.29 -10.34
N ASP A 40 -2.21 3.99 -10.33
CA ASP A 40 -1.67 2.86 -9.59
C ASP A 40 -2.13 2.88 -8.11
N GLU A 41 -2.66 1.77 -7.63
CA GLU A 41 -3.17 1.57 -6.27
C GLU A 41 -2.55 0.30 -5.65
N ILE A 42 -2.32 0.32 -4.34
CA ILE A 42 -2.01 -0.88 -3.56
C ILE A 42 -2.97 -1.08 -2.40
N THR A 43 -3.28 -2.34 -2.12
CA THR A 43 -4.00 -2.75 -0.92
C THR A 43 -3.03 -3.30 0.12
N ILE A 44 -3.14 -2.82 1.36
CA ILE A 44 -2.27 -3.18 2.46
C ILE A 44 -3.09 -3.79 3.59
N LEU A 45 -2.73 -5.01 3.99
CA LEU A 45 -3.20 -5.64 5.22
C LEU A 45 -2.40 -5.07 6.41
N ILE A 46 -3.07 -4.33 7.29
CA ILE A 46 -2.45 -3.56 8.38
C ILE A 46 -1.92 -4.50 9.47
N ASP A 47 -0.70 -4.23 9.93
CA ASP A 47 -0.09 -4.93 11.06
C ASP A 47 -0.85 -4.68 12.37
N GLY A 48 -1.06 -5.74 13.16
CA GLY A 48 -1.76 -5.65 14.44
C GLY A 48 -3.29 -5.73 14.33
N SER A 49 -3.83 -5.91 13.12
CA SER A 49 -5.22 -6.30 12.91
C SER A 49 -5.54 -7.63 13.59
N SER A 50 -6.80 -7.81 14.01
CA SER A 50 -7.25 -9.08 14.54
C SER A 50 -7.20 -10.15 13.44
N PRO A 51 -6.78 -11.40 13.73
CA PRO A 51 -6.83 -12.49 12.75
C PRO A 51 -8.24 -12.78 12.25
N ASP A 52 -9.25 -12.56 13.09
CA ASP A 52 -10.66 -12.80 12.78
C ASP A 52 -11.29 -11.63 12.00
N GLU A 53 -10.69 -10.43 12.10
CA GLU A 53 -11.14 -9.20 11.46
C GLU A 53 -9.92 -8.42 10.94
N PRO A 54 -9.31 -8.88 9.83
CA PRO A 54 -8.19 -8.20 9.22
C PRO A 54 -8.61 -6.79 8.79
N THR A 55 -7.77 -5.79 9.07
CA THR A 55 -7.98 -4.42 8.61
C THR A 55 -7.12 -4.18 7.38
N GLU A 56 -7.75 -3.74 6.30
CA GLU A 56 -7.08 -3.42 5.04
C GLU A 56 -7.28 -1.96 4.69
N VAL A 57 -6.33 -1.41 3.93
CA VAL A 57 -6.41 -0.05 3.38
C VAL A 57 -5.85 -0.03 1.95
N SER A 58 -6.60 0.60 1.05
CA SER A 58 -6.15 0.92 -0.30
C SER A 58 -5.56 2.32 -0.34
N LEU A 59 -4.44 2.49 -1.05
CA LEU A 59 -3.80 3.79 -1.24
C LEU A 59 -3.39 3.96 -2.71
N TYR A 60 -3.80 5.07 -3.31
CA TYR A 60 -3.28 5.49 -4.60
C TYR A 60 -1.83 5.93 -4.49
N GLU A 61 -1.10 5.81 -5.61
CA GLU A 61 0.29 6.24 -5.71
C GLU A 61 0.48 7.72 -5.31
N SER A 62 -0.52 8.55 -5.62
CA SER A 62 -0.54 9.98 -5.29
C SER A 62 -0.64 10.27 -3.78
N ASP A 63 -1.28 9.39 -3.00
CA ASP A 63 -1.41 9.51 -1.55
C ASP A 63 -0.17 9.02 -0.80
N ILE A 64 0.72 8.30 -1.48
CA ILE A 64 1.94 7.76 -0.88
C ILE A 64 3.04 8.82 -0.97
N ILE A 65 3.43 9.44 0.14
CA ILE A 65 4.64 10.28 0.14
C ILE A 65 5.88 9.38 -0.02
N ARG A 66 5.95 8.32 0.78
CA ARG A 66 7.09 7.40 0.82
C ARG A 66 6.65 5.98 1.14
N ILE A 67 7.23 5.01 0.43
CA ILE A 67 7.11 3.58 0.71
C ILE A 67 8.51 3.00 0.90
N ARG A 68 8.65 2.06 1.83
CA ARG A 68 9.87 1.25 2.01
C ARG A 68 9.50 -0.17 2.37
N GLU A 69 10.22 -1.12 1.79
CA GLU A 69 10.16 -2.52 2.20
C GLU A 69 10.80 -2.70 3.59
N LEU A 70 10.18 -3.52 4.43
CA LEU A 70 10.68 -3.95 5.72
C LEU A 70 11.29 -5.35 5.56
N LYS A 71 12.60 -5.44 5.78
CA LYS A 71 13.34 -6.72 5.79
C LYS A 71 13.22 -7.44 7.12
#